data_AF-E1WN50-F1
#
_entry.id   AF-E1WN50-F1
#
_cell.length_a   1.000
_cell.length_b   1.000
_cell.length_c   1.000
_cell.angle_alpha   90.00
_cell.angle_beta   90.00
_cell.angle_gamma   90.00
#
_symmetry.space_group_name_H-M   'P 1'
#
loop_
_entity.id
_entity.type
_entity.pdbx_description
1 polymer ?
#
loop_
_entity_poly.entity_id
_entity_poly.type
_entity_poly.pdbx_seq_one_letter_code
_entity_poly.pdbx_strand_id
1 'polypeptide(L)'
;MKSEDNGESWSDTYFLTHGEKWHSSACNVLFSNGNVYLAMEQRCRLNEVTGWDVAGLSPTLFRACVEDNLCLASSWSRSEKFIYKEVFDGAKLDFFGIPFYDCETNKPKEIATGINNAPLGWLEANVVKFVDKDHIWHTDLKEVFHLFLRAHTGGVNYAHLFKIEIQDDQSMIPSLEHTPSGQKISYIPFPGGHLKFFIIYDELTRFYWLVSNQATDSMRRVSSLSNIKRYGLPNNERHRLQLHFSRNCVDWCFAGMVACSTNELYSRNYPSAVIKGDDLHIVCRSADEHALNPQYNNMITHHIVSNFRQLIY
;
A
#
# COMPACT_ATOMS: atom_id res chain seq x y z
N MET A 1 -20.01 3.20 9.09
CA MET A 1 -21.29 2.58 8.68
C MET A 1 -21.20 1.10 9.04
N LYS A 2 -22.35 0.44 9.27
CA LYS A 2 -22.47 -0.99 9.56
C LYS A 2 -23.55 -1.58 8.65
N SER A 3 -23.37 -2.83 8.24
CA SER A 3 -24.42 -3.64 7.62
C SER A 3 -24.68 -4.87 8.48
N GLU A 4 -25.94 -5.31 8.53
CA GLU A 4 -26.39 -6.53 9.22
C GLU A 4 -26.97 -7.58 8.26
N ASP A 5 -26.92 -7.30 6.95
CA ASP A 5 -27.56 -8.06 5.87
C ASP A 5 -26.62 -8.29 4.68
N ASN A 6 -25.32 -8.48 4.97
CA ASN A 6 -24.27 -8.73 3.97
C ASN A 6 -24.09 -7.60 2.93
N GLY A 7 -24.38 -6.36 3.32
CA GLY A 7 -24.11 -5.16 2.53
C GLY A 7 -25.29 -4.68 1.68
N GLU A 8 -26.46 -5.32 1.78
CA GLU A 8 -27.68 -4.90 1.09
C GLU A 8 -28.19 -3.55 1.63
N SER A 9 -28.09 -3.34 2.94
CA SER A 9 -28.36 -2.07 3.60
C SER A 9 -27.25 -1.64 4.56
N TRP A 10 -27.19 -0.34 4.82
CA TRP A 10 -26.18 0.29 5.65
C TRP A 10 -26.82 1.28 6.63
N SER A 11 -26.32 1.28 7.85
CA SER A 11 -26.62 2.30 8.85
C SER A 11 -26.13 3.69 8.41
N ASP A 12 -26.49 4.71 9.20
CA ASP A 12 -25.81 6.00 9.16
C ASP A 12 -24.30 5.89 9.39
N THR A 13 -23.59 6.98 9.09
CA THR A 13 -22.14 7.08 9.29
C THR A 13 -21.81 7.30 10.76
N TYR A 14 -20.89 6.49 11.26
CA TYR A 14 -20.27 6.66 12.58
C TYR A 14 -18.86 7.23 12.38
N PHE A 15 -18.54 8.29 13.12
CA PHE A 15 -17.24 8.93 13.07
C PHE A 15 -16.31 8.32 14.13
N LEU A 16 -15.15 7.82 13.70
CA LEU A 16 -14.12 7.32 14.61
C LEU A 16 -13.18 8.44 15.09
N THR A 17 -13.11 9.56 14.37
CA THR A 17 -12.20 10.67 14.61
C THR A 17 -12.91 12.01 14.42
N HIS A 18 -12.44 13.09 15.05
CA HIS A 18 -13.04 14.42 14.98
C HIS A 18 -11.97 15.51 14.74
N GLY A 19 -12.00 16.11 13.55
CA GLY A 19 -11.10 17.20 13.17
C GLY A 19 -9.79 16.75 12.52
N GLU A 20 -9.38 15.50 12.69
CA GLU A 20 -8.27 14.92 11.94
C GLU A 20 -8.62 14.75 10.45
N LYS A 21 -7.61 14.90 9.59
CA LYS A 21 -7.72 14.58 8.16
C LYS A 21 -7.00 13.28 7.87
N TRP A 22 -7.68 12.39 7.18
CA TRP A 22 -7.17 11.06 6.85
C TRP A 22 -6.99 10.88 5.35
N HIS A 23 -6.06 10.00 5.02
CA HIS A 23 -5.87 9.38 3.73
C HIS A 23 -5.98 7.87 3.93
N SER A 24 -6.54 7.17 2.94
CA SER A 24 -6.53 5.71 2.88
C SER A 24 -6.89 5.27 1.46
N SER A 25 -6.67 4.00 1.16
CA SER A 25 -7.19 3.32 -0.03
C SER A 25 -7.79 1.96 0.39
N ALA A 26 -8.25 1.15 -0.57
CA ALA A 26 -8.70 -0.20 -0.27
C ALA A 26 -7.52 -1.11 0.14
N CYS A 27 -7.01 -0.97 1.35
CA CYS A 27 -5.95 -1.79 1.92
C CYS A 27 -6.53 -3.00 2.68
N ASN A 28 -5.67 -3.95 3.02
CA ASN A 28 -6.12 -5.15 3.71
C ASN A 28 -6.55 -4.88 5.17
N VAL A 29 -7.34 -5.81 5.69
CA VAL A 29 -7.74 -5.88 7.10
C VAL A 29 -7.18 -7.19 7.64
N LEU A 30 -6.57 -7.14 8.81
CA LEU A 30 -5.94 -8.29 9.46
C LEU A 30 -6.70 -8.63 10.74
N PHE A 31 -6.96 -9.92 10.96
CA PHE A 31 -7.53 -10.43 12.21
C PHE A 31 -6.46 -11.25 12.95
N SER A 32 -6.24 -10.95 14.22
CA SER A 32 -5.26 -11.65 15.05
C SER A 32 -5.67 -11.54 16.52
N ASN A 33 -5.56 -12.63 17.28
CA ASN A 33 -5.75 -12.61 18.74
C ASN A 33 -7.06 -11.93 19.19
N GLY A 34 -8.18 -12.22 18.51
CA GLY A 34 -9.50 -11.63 18.83
C GLY A 34 -9.62 -10.14 18.50
N ASN A 35 -8.69 -9.56 17.74
CA ASN A 35 -8.70 -8.17 17.34
C ASN A 35 -8.73 -8.02 15.82
N VAL A 36 -9.31 -6.91 15.38
CA VAL A 36 -9.24 -6.41 14.00
C VAL A 36 -8.22 -5.28 13.91
N TYR A 37 -7.41 -5.34 12.87
CA TYR A 37 -6.35 -4.38 12.57
C TYR A 37 -6.52 -3.82 11.16
N LEU A 38 -6.46 -2.49 11.04
CA LEU A 38 -6.43 -1.81 9.75
C LEU A 38 -5.51 -0.60 9.82
N ALA A 39 -5.00 -0.14 8.68
CA ALA A 39 -4.15 1.03 8.62
C ALA A 39 -4.84 2.18 7.86
N MET A 40 -4.72 3.38 8.41
CA MET A 40 -5.11 4.64 7.76
C MET A 40 -4.00 5.65 7.97
N GLU A 41 -3.79 6.56 7.01
CA GLU A 41 -2.75 7.57 7.14
C GLU A 41 -3.31 8.91 7.61
N GLN A 42 -2.89 9.37 8.79
CA GLN A 42 -3.23 10.70 9.28
C GLN A 42 -2.38 11.74 8.53
N ARG A 43 -3.02 12.81 8.04
CA ARG A 43 -2.30 14.00 7.55
C ARG A 43 -1.88 14.88 8.72
N CYS A 44 -0.60 14.85 9.05
CA CYS A 44 -0.08 15.52 10.24
C CYS A 44 0.49 16.92 9.95
N ARG A 45 0.73 17.26 8.69
CA ARG A 45 1.54 18.43 8.28
C ARG A 45 0.83 19.26 7.20
N LEU A 46 -0.48 19.45 7.40
CA LEU A 46 -1.42 20.02 6.43
C LEU A 46 -1.05 21.38 5.83
N ASN A 47 -0.24 22.18 6.54
CA ASN A 47 0.20 23.51 6.11
C ASN A 47 1.68 23.56 5.74
N GLU A 48 2.41 22.45 5.89
CA GLU A 48 3.83 22.38 5.58
C GLU A 48 4.09 21.70 4.24
N VAL A 49 3.24 20.76 3.83
CA VAL A 49 3.34 20.06 2.55
C VAL A 49 2.21 20.53 1.64
N THR A 50 2.57 21.07 0.48
CA THR A 50 1.61 21.53 -0.54
C THR A 50 1.44 20.48 -1.63
N GLY A 51 0.28 20.48 -2.30
CA GLY A 51 -0.03 19.49 -3.33
C GLY A 51 -0.36 18.12 -2.74
N TRP A 52 0.36 17.08 -3.17
CA TRP A 52 0.14 15.71 -2.71
C TRP A 52 0.95 15.40 -1.44
N ASP A 53 0.27 15.24 -0.31
CA ASP A 53 0.82 15.23 1.06
C ASP A 53 1.52 13.91 1.47
N VAL A 54 2.16 13.18 0.55
CA VAL A 54 2.78 11.87 0.87
C VAL A 54 3.93 11.95 1.87
N ALA A 55 4.59 13.10 1.99
CA ALA A 55 5.65 13.35 2.97
C ALA A 55 5.13 13.68 4.38
N GLY A 56 3.89 14.17 4.49
CA GLY A 56 3.26 14.57 5.76
C GLY A 56 2.36 13.51 6.37
N LEU A 57 2.29 12.32 5.77
CA LEU A 57 1.47 11.20 6.23
C LEU A 57 2.12 10.47 7.41
N SER A 58 1.27 10.14 8.38
CA SER A 58 1.54 9.20 9.46
C SER A 58 0.64 7.98 9.32
N PRO A 59 1.14 6.84 8.83
CA PRO A 59 0.37 5.60 8.80
C PRO A 59 0.13 5.15 10.24
N THR A 60 -1.14 4.97 10.59
CA THR A 60 -1.61 4.66 11.93
C THR A 60 -2.28 3.30 11.89
N LEU A 61 -1.81 2.38 12.74
CA LEU A 61 -2.48 1.11 12.97
C LEU A 61 -3.64 1.34 13.94
N PHE A 62 -4.83 0.99 13.50
CA PHE A 62 -6.03 0.93 14.30
C PHE A 62 -6.22 -0.50 14.79
N ARG A 63 -6.54 -0.66 16.08
CA ARG A 63 -6.86 -1.96 16.69
C ARG A 63 -8.13 -1.85 17.52
N ALA A 64 -9.05 -2.79 17.33
CA ALA A 64 -10.24 -2.98 18.16
C ALA A 64 -10.50 -4.48 18.40
N CYS A 65 -11.13 -4.81 19.53
CA CYS A 65 -11.62 -6.16 19.78
C CYS A 65 -12.76 -6.47 18.80
N VAL A 66 -12.80 -7.68 18.23
CA VAL A 66 -13.85 -8.05 17.25
C VAL A 66 -15.24 -8.14 17.87
N GLU A 67 -15.31 -8.35 19.18
CA GLU A 67 -16.57 -8.44 19.96
C GLU A 67 -17.07 -7.06 20.42
N ASP A 68 -16.26 -6.01 20.29
CA ASP A 68 -16.67 -4.65 20.65
C ASP A 68 -17.57 -4.04 19.58
N ASN A 69 -18.31 -3.00 19.97
CA ASN A 69 -19.04 -2.18 19.00
C ASN A 69 -18.07 -1.32 18.18
N LEU A 70 -17.64 -1.83 17.02
CA LEU A 70 -16.73 -1.16 16.10
C LEU A 70 -17.24 0.19 15.55
N CYS A 71 -18.50 0.53 15.78
CA CYS A 71 -19.05 1.85 15.45
C CYS A 71 -18.69 2.94 16.47
N LEU A 72 -18.13 2.59 17.63
CA LEU A 72 -17.74 3.53 18.67
C LEU A 72 -16.26 3.87 18.58
N ALA A 73 -15.92 5.16 18.55
CA ALA A 73 -14.53 5.62 18.57
C ALA A 73 -13.73 5.07 19.78
N SER A 74 -14.38 4.90 20.93
CA SER A 74 -13.77 4.37 22.16
C SER A 74 -13.36 2.91 22.09
N SER A 75 -13.88 2.13 21.14
CA SER A 75 -13.47 0.74 20.91
C SER A 75 -12.15 0.63 20.16
N TRP A 76 -11.64 1.74 19.61
CA TRP A 76 -10.45 1.74 18.78
C TRP A 76 -9.25 2.36 19.52
N SER A 77 -8.17 1.60 19.57
CA SER A 77 -6.83 2.08 19.92
C SER A 77 -6.03 2.39 18.65
N ARG A 78 -5.05 3.29 18.75
CA ARG A 78 -4.26 3.79 17.62
C ARG A 78 -2.77 3.80 17.95
N SER A 79 -1.93 3.50 16.97
CA SER A 79 -0.49 3.65 17.11
C SER A 79 -0.09 5.11 17.26
N GLU A 80 1.09 5.33 17.84
CA GLU A 80 1.71 6.65 17.85
C GLU A 80 1.97 7.16 16.43
N LYS A 81 2.26 8.46 16.32
CA LYS A 81 2.56 9.09 15.04
C LYS A 81 3.94 8.66 14.54
N PHE A 82 4.02 8.36 13.26
CA PHE A 82 5.26 8.03 12.57
C PHE A 82 5.24 8.70 11.21
N ILE A 83 5.81 9.90 11.14
CA ILE A 83 5.62 10.82 10.02
C ILE A 83 6.82 10.72 9.08
N TYR A 84 6.60 10.53 7.77
CA TYR A 84 7.67 10.29 6.80
C TYR A 84 8.79 11.34 6.88
N LYS A 85 8.42 12.62 6.84
CA LYS A 85 9.40 13.71 6.85
C LYS A 85 10.24 13.79 8.13
N GLU A 86 9.74 13.28 9.26
CA GLU A 86 10.48 13.26 10.52
C GLU A 86 11.44 12.07 10.60
N VAL A 87 11.09 10.98 9.92
CA VAL A 87 11.91 9.77 9.89
C VAL A 87 13.08 9.91 8.93
N PHE A 88 12.88 10.57 7.78
CA PHE A 88 13.87 10.64 6.70
C PHE A 88 14.41 12.04 6.40
N ASP A 89 13.82 13.11 6.92
CA ASP A 89 14.24 14.53 6.76
C ASP A 89 15.16 14.85 5.55
N GLY A 90 14.58 14.87 4.34
CA GLY A 90 15.33 15.24 3.13
C GLY A 90 16.37 14.22 2.66
N ALA A 91 16.32 12.97 3.15
CA ALA A 91 17.21 11.89 2.75
C ALA A 91 17.28 11.74 1.23
N LYS A 92 18.52 11.73 0.74
CA LYS A 92 18.87 11.28 -0.60
C LYS A 92 19.69 10.00 -0.43
N LEU A 93 19.22 8.92 -1.05
CA LEU A 93 19.85 7.63 -0.97
C LEU A 93 20.72 7.44 -2.21
N ASP A 94 21.93 7.99 -2.12
CA ASP A 94 22.96 7.79 -3.14
C ASP A 94 23.19 6.28 -3.34
N PHE A 95 23.44 5.89 -4.59
CA PHE A 95 23.56 4.49 -5.06
C PHE A 95 22.27 3.66 -5.11
N PHE A 96 21.19 4.09 -4.44
CA PHE A 96 19.85 3.53 -4.65
C PHE A 96 19.04 4.32 -5.69
N GLY A 97 19.48 5.54 -6.03
CA GLY A 97 18.82 6.40 -7.01
C GLY A 97 17.49 6.94 -6.53
N ILE A 98 17.38 7.24 -5.22
CA ILE A 98 16.18 7.80 -4.60
C ILE A 98 16.50 9.21 -4.07
N PRO A 99 15.78 10.25 -4.53
CA PRO A 99 14.68 10.20 -5.51
C PRO A 99 15.18 9.95 -6.95
N PHE A 100 14.36 9.32 -7.79
CA PHE A 100 14.73 9.01 -9.19
C PHE A 100 14.63 10.25 -10.09
N TYR A 101 13.59 11.06 -9.89
CA TYR A 101 13.50 12.43 -10.41
C TYR A 101 13.69 13.40 -9.26
N ASP A 102 14.32 14.54 -9.51
CA ASP A 102 14.51 15.53 -8.44
C ASP A 102 13.17 15.95 -7.81
N CYS A 103 13.16 16.22 -6.52
CA CYS A 103 11.97 16.62 -5.78
C CYS A 103 12.34 17.61 -4.67
N GLU A 104 11.38 18.44 -4.29
CA GLU A 104 11.49 19.23 -3.07
C GLU A 104 10.90 18.46 -1.89
N THR A 105 11.24 18.85 -0.67
CA THR A 105 10.80 18.15 0.55
C THR A 105 9.34 18.39 0.90
N ASN A 106 8.76 19.50 0.44
CA ASN A 106 7.47 20.00 0.92
C ASN A 106 6.51 20.45 -0.19
N LYS A 107 6.91 20.39 -1.47
CA LYS A 107 6.04 20.74 -2.59
C LYS A 107 6.40 19.99 -3.87
N PRO A 108 5.47 19.90 -4.84
CA PRO A 108 5.78 19.29 -6.12
C PRO A 108 6.84 20.11 -6.87
N LYS A 109 7.76 19.41 -7.52
CA LYS A 109 8.73 19.98 -8.45
C LYS A 109 8.34 19.67 -9.88
N GLU A 110 8.29 20.67 -10.74
CA GLU A 110 8.03 20.47 -12.17
C GLU A 110 9.26 19.83 -12.83
N ILE A 111 9.05 18.69 -13.49
CA ILE A 111 10.10 17.92 -14.20
C ILE A 111 10.07 18.24 -15.70
N ALA A 112 8.88 18.43 -16.24
CA ALA A 112 8.61 18.92 -17.59
C ALA A 112 7.26 19.65 -17.57
N THR A 113 6.94 20.40 -18.62
CA THR A 113 5.69 21.17 -18.71
C THR A 113 4.46 20.34 -18.32
N GLY A 114 3.84 20.69 -17.21
CA GLY A 114 2.64 20.02 -16.68
C GLY A 114 2.88 18.66 -16.00
N ILE A 115 4.13 18.21 -15.88
CA ILE A 115 4.51 16.96 -15.23
C ILE A 115 5.31 17.27 -13.96
N ASN A 116 4.70 16.98 -12.82
CA ASN A 116 5.26 17.26 -11.51
C ASN A 116 5.68 15.97 -10.79
N ASN A 117 6.78 16.04 -10.04
CA ASN A 117 7.17 15.06 -9.06
C ASN A 117 6.84 15.56 -7.66
N ALA A 118 6.00 14.83 -6.92
CA ALA A 118 5.72 15.13 -5.52
C ALA A 118 6.95 14.84 -4.64
N PRO A 119 7.00 15.40 -3.41
CA PRO A 119 8.02 15.04 -2.43
C PRO A 119 8.08 13.53 -2.18
N LEU A 120 9.23 13.01 -1.77
CA LEU A 120 9.34 11.63 -1.29
C LEU A 120 8.33 11.37 -0.16
N GLY A 121 7.79 10.15 -0.12
CA GLY A 121 6.82 9.80 0.90
C GLY A 121 6.30 8.38 0.81
N TRP A 122 5.42 8.05 1.76
CA TRP A 122 4.72 6.77 1.83
C TRP A 122 3.21 6.97 1.87
N LEU A 123 2.45 5.93 1.51
CA LEU A 123 0.99 5.90 1.60
C LEU A 123 0.42 4.51 1.33
N GLU A 124 -0.87 4.32 1.56
CA GLU A 124 -1.65 3.13 1.16
C GLU A 124 -1.13 1.85 1.86
N ALA A 125 -1.05 1.91 3.20
CA ALA A 125 -0.46 0.89 4.05
C ALA A 125 -1.26 -0.43 4.06
N ASN A 126 -0.57 -1.55 3.87
CA ASN A 126 -1.06 -2.90 4.12
C ASN A 126 -0.46 -3.42 5.44
N VAL A 127 -1.28 -4.03 6.29
CA VAL A 127 -0.88 -4.62 7.58
C VAL A 127 -0.47 -6.07 7.37
N VAL A 128 0.72 -6.44 7.82
CA VAL A 128 1.27 -7.78 7.73
C VAL A 128 1.72 -8.24 9.12
N LYS A 129 1.52 -9.51 9.43
CA LYS A 129 2.11 -10.17 10.60
C LYS A 129 2.91 -11.36 10.11
N PHE A 130 4.21 -11.37 10.37
CA PHE A 130 5.05 -12.53 10.02
C PHE A 130 4.72 -13.70 10.95
N VAL A 131 4.17 -14.76 10.38
CA VAL A 131 3.77 -15.98 11.11
C VAL A 131 4.84 -17.07 11.15
N ASP A 132 5.84 -16.99 10.27
CA ASP A 132 6.95 -17.94 10.23
C ASP A 132 7.93 -17.62 11.36
N LYS A 133 8.14 -18.60 12.26
CA LYS A 133 9.01 -18.46 13.43
C LYS A 133 10.48 -18.34 13.08
N ASP A 134 10.87 -18.82 11.91
CA ASP A 134 12.24 -18.74 11.42
C ASP A 134 12.49 -17.44 10.63
N HIS A 135 11.46 -16.60 10.48
CA HIS A 135 11.58 -15.29 9.85
C HIS A 135 12.39 -14.33 10.73
N ILE A 136 13.39 -13.64 10.16
CA ILE A 136 14.31 -12.78 10.93
C ILE A 136 13.63 -11.59 11.63
N TRP A 137 12.45 -11.19 11.17
CA TRP A 137 11.64 -10.12 11.76
C TRP A 137 10.43 -10.65 12.55
N HIS A 138 10.36 -11.96 12.79
CA HIS A 138 9.41 -12.56 13.71
C HIS A 138 9.97 -12.55 15.14
N THR A 139 9.08 -12.43 16.11
CA THR A 139 9.39 -12.58 17.54
C THR A 139 8.18 -13.13 18.29
N ASP A 140 8.42 -14.05 19.21
CA ASP A 140 7.42 -14.58 20.15
C ASP A 140 7.35 -13.72 21.44
N LEU A 141 8.22 -12.71 21.59
CA LEU A 141 8.31 -11.90 22.82
C LEU A 141 7.23 -10.82 22.92
N LYS A 142 6.82 -10.27 21.78
CA LYS A 142 5.87 -9.16 21.65
C LYS A 142 5.03 -9.36 20.41
N GLU A 143 3.81 -8.80 20.41
CA GLU A 143 3.05 -8.76 19.17
C GLU A 143 3.58 -7.64 18.27
N VAL A 144 4.06 -8.03 17.09
CA VAL A 144 4.63 -7.13 16.09
C VAL A 144 3.84 -7.22 14.80
N PHE A 145 3.50 -6.05 14.26
CA PHE A 145 2.94 -5.88 12.94
C PHE A 145 3.90 -5.10 12.05
N HIS A 146 3.84 -5.34 10.76
CA HIS A 146 4.61 -4.64 9.75
C HIS A 146 3.67 -3.91 8.82
N LEU A 147 3.96 -2.65 8.54
CA LEU A 147 3.23 -1.88 7.54
C LEU A 147 4.05 -1.82 6.26
N PHE A 148 3.48 -2.35 5.18
CA PHE A 148 4.01 -2.24 3.83
C PHE A 148 3.26 -1.12 3.11
N LEU A 149 3.99 -0.11 2.61
CA LEU A 149 3.38 1.06 2.00
C LEU A 149 3.91 1.29 0.60
N ARG A 150 3.08 1.89 -0.24
CA ARG A 150 3.52 2.45 -1.50
C ARG A 150 4.64 3.45 -1.24
N ALA A 151 5.75 3.32 -1.97
CA ALA A 151 6.86 4.27 -1.90
C ALA A 151 6.79 5.25 -3.08
N HIS A 152 6.63 6.54 -2.77
CA HIS A 152 6.74 7.59 -3.78
C HIS A 152 8.21 8.02 -3.91
N THR A 153 8.95 7.34 -4.78
CA THR A 153 10.38 7.63 -5.05
C THR A 153 10.63 8.33 -6.38
N GLY A 154 9.60 8.44 -7.23
CA GLY A 154 9.71 8.78 -8.65
C GLY A 154 10.19 7.60 -9.53
N GLY A 155 10.63 6.50 -8.94
CA GLY A 155 11.05 5.27 -9.61
C GLY A 155 10.00 4.15 -9.49
N VAL A 156 10.44 2.90 -9.73
CA VAL A 156 9.59 1.69 -9.66
C VAL A 156 10.15 0.67 -8.67
N ASN A 157 9.29 -0.28 -8.30
CA ASN A 157 9.62 -1.51 -7.56
C ASN A 157 10.27 -1.35 -6.17
N TYR A 158 9.95 -0.27 -5.47
CA TYR A 158 10.23 -0.14 -4.04
C TYR A 158 8.94 0.03 -3.25
N ALA A 159 8.87 -0.56 -2.07
CA ALA A 159 7.89 -0.25 -1.04
C ALA A 159 8.60 0.26 0.22
N HIS A 160 7.85 0.92 1.09
CA HIS A 160 8.27 1.20 2.45
C HIS A 160 7.84 0.08 3.38
N LEU A 161 8.69 -0.22 4.36
CA LEU A 161 8.46 -1.13 5.47
C LEU A 161 8.80 -0.41 6.78
N PHE A 162 7.98 -0.61 7.80
CA PHE A 162 8.34 -0.38 9.19
C PHE A 162 7.50 -1.28 10.09
N LYS A 163 7.88 -1.39 11.36
CA LYS A 163 7.17 -2.21 12.34
C LYS A 163 6.40 -1.39 13.36
N ILE A 164 5.38 -2.00 13.93
CA ILE A 164 4.62 -1.51 15.08
C ILE A 164 4.63 -2.62 16.12
N GLU A 165 5.19 -2.32 17.28
CA GLU A 165 5.26 -3.26 18.41
C GLU A 165 4.20 -2.88 19.45
N ILE A 166 3.42 -3.88 19.89
CA ILE A 166 2.49 -3.72 21.01
C ILE A 166 3.23 -3.92 22.32
N GLN A 167 3.24 -2.89 23.15
CA GLN A 167 3.89 -2.87 24.46
C GLN A 167 3.01 -3.52 25.53
N ASP A 168 3.59 -3.75 26.72
CA ASP A 168 2.86 -4.37 27.85
C ASP A 168 1.66 -3.52 28.31
N ASP A 169 1.80 -2.19 28.23
CA ASP A 169 0.74 -1.22 28.52
C ASP A 169 -0.28 -1.06 27.38
N GLN A 170 -0.21 -1.92 26.36
CA GLN A 170 -1.07 -1.91 25.18
C GLN A 170 -0.87 -0.73 24.22
N SER A 171 0.15 0.11 24.44
CA SER A 171 0.56 1.12 23.46
C SER A 171 1.13 0.46 22.20
N MET A 172 0.91 1.11 21.05
CA MET A 172 1.35 0.62 19.75
C MET A 172 2.44 1.56 19.22
N ILE A 173 3.69 1.11 19.28
CA ILE A 173 4.87 1.96 19.03
C ILE A 173 5.47 1.64 17.66
N PRO A 174 5.42 2.59 16.70
CA PRO A 174 6.03 2.43 15.39
C PRO A 174 7.55 2.68 15.45
N SER A 175 8.33 1.90 14.70
CA SER A 175 9.77 2.12 14.53
C SER A 175 10.28 1.51 13.22
N LEU A 176 11.44 1.99 12.74
CA LEU A 176 12.12 1.38 11.61
C LEU A 176 12.57 -0.04 11.95
N GLU A 177 12.47 -0.93 10.96
CA GLU A 177 13.00 -2.27 11.09
C GLU A 177 14.53 -2.28 10.94
N HIS A 178 15.19 -3.34 11.42
CA HIS A 178 16.63 -3.49 11.32
C HIS A 178 17.02 -4.77 10.58
N THR A 179 18.08 -4.68 9.79
CA THR A 179 18.76 -5.83 9.19
C THR A 179 19.64 -6.55 10.22
N PRO A 180 20.10 -7.79 9.95
CA PRO A 180 21.00 -8.51 10.86
C PRO A 180 22.32 -7.79 11.17
N SER A 181 22.78 -6.88 10.30
CA SER A 181 23.97 -6.05 10.55
C SER A 181 23.69 -4.82 11.43
N GLY A 182 22.46 -4.66 11.92
CA GLY A 182 22.03 -3.52 12.74
C GLY A 182 21.68 -2.28 11.93
N GLN A 183 21.73 -2.32 10.59
CA GLN A 183 21.32 -1.18 9.76
C GLN A 183 19.80 -1.05 9.73
N LYS A 184 19.31 0.19 9.87
CA LYS A 184 17.89 0.53 9.68
C LYS A 184 17.48 0.25 8.23
N ILE A 185 16.28 -0.29 8.04
CA ILE A 185 15.72 -0.58 6.73
C ILE A 185 14.28 -0.04 6.66
N SER A 186 13.93 0.48 5.49
CA SER A 186 12.55 0.84 5.16
C SER A 186 12.26 0.65 3.69
N TYR A 187 13.16 1.08 2.82
CA TYR A 187 13.04 0.79 1.39
C TYR A 187 13.38 -0.67 1.13
N ILE A 188 12.44 -1.42 0.57
CA ILE A 188 12.62 -2.81 0.18
C ILE A 188 12.26 -3.02 -1.29
N PRO A 189 12.98 -3.88 -2.03
CA PRO A 189 12.56 -4.32 -3.35
C PRO A 189 11.16 -4.94 -3.28
N PHE A 190 10.23 -4.43 -4.08
CA PHE A 190 8.83 -4.82 -3.98
C PHE A 190 8.13 -4.68 -5.34
N PRO A 191 7.71 -5.78 -6.01
CA PRO A 191 7.09 -5.73 -7.33
C PRO A 191 5.86 -4.82 -7.36
N GLY A 192 5.93 -3.72 -8.10
CA GLY A 192 4.83 -2.75 -8.20
C GLY A 192 4.66 -1.83 -6.99
N GLY A 193 5.58 -1.81 -6.01
CA GLY A 193 5.48 -1.03 -4.76
C GLY A 193 5.42 0.50 -4.92
N HIS A 194 5.70 1.01 -6.11
CA HIS A 194 5.59 2.43 -6.46
C HIS A 194 4.14 2.87 -6.78
N LEU A 195 3.24 1.90 -6.95
CA LEU A 195 1.80 2.05 -7.13
C LEU A 195 1.04 1.33 -6.01
N LYS A 196 -0.29 1.51 -5.98
CA LYS A 196 -1.14 0.84 -4.99
C LYS A 196 -1.08 -0.68 -5.22
N PHE A 197 -0.76 -1.42 -4.15
CA PHE A 197 -0.79 -2.88 -4.12
C PHE A 197 -1.65 -3.44 -2.99
N PHE A 198 -1.90 -4.74 -3.02
CA PHE A 198 -2.70 -5.44 -2.00
C PHE A 198 -2.04 -6.76 -1.62
N ILE A 199 -1.90 -6.99 -0.30
CA ILE A 199 -1.32 -8.20 0.26
C ILE A 199 -2.42 -9.02 0.95
N ILE A 200 -2.46 -10.33 0.67
CA ILE A 200 -3.32 -11.29 1.36
C ILE A 200 -2.46 -12.43 1.86
N TYR A 201 -2.69 -12.85 3.10
CA TYR A 201 -2.10 -14.07 3.61
C TYR A 201 -3.08 -15.23 3.44
N ASP A 202 -2.62 -16.33 2.86
CA ASP A 202 -3.39 -17.57 2.70
C ASP A 202 -3.04 -18.54 3.82
N GLU A 203 -3.93 -18.66 4.82
CA GLU A 203 -3.75 -19.55 5.98
C GLU A 203 -3.52 -21.02 5.61
N LEU A 204 -4.07 -21.49 4.47
CA LEU A 204 -3.96 -22.89 4.06
C LEU A 204 -2.56 -23.24 3.56
N THR A 205 -2.00 -22.41 2.68
CA THR A 205 -0.67 -22.65 2.12
C THR A 205 0.44 -21.98 2.92
N ARG A 206 0.10 -21.00 3.76
CA ARG A 206 1.02 -20.11 4.47
C ARG A 206 1.86 -19.24 3.55
N PHE A 207 1.29 -18.86 2.41
CA PHE A 207 1.90 -17.91 1.48
C PHE A 207 1.19 -16.56 1.55
N TYR A 208 1.96 -15.50 1.35
CA TYR A 208 1.47 -14.18 1.02
C TYR A 208 1.25 -14.06 -0.48
N TRP A 209 0.16 -13.45 -0.88
CA TRP A 209 -0.20 -13.12 -2.25
C TRP A 209 -0.18 -11.62 -2.43
N LEU A 210 0.42 -11.16 -3.53
CA LEU A 210 0.56 -9.76 -3.87
C LEU A 210 -0.10 -9.49 -5.22
N VAL A 211 -1.08 -8.58 -5.21
CA VAL A 211 -1.67 -8.01 -6.42
C VAL A 211 -1.14 -6.60 -6.60
N SER A 212 -0.43 -6.35 -7.70
CA SER A 212 0.20 -5.05 -7.97
C SER A 212 0.25 -4.74 -9.47
N ASN A 213 0.73 -3.55 -9.83
CA ASN A 213 0.95 -3.19 -11.22
C ASN A 213 2.37 -3.54 -11.69
N GLN A 214 2.46 -4.10 -12.89
CA GLN A 214 3.74 -4.37 -13.56
C GLN A 214 4.22 -3.11 -14.29
N ALA A 215 5.44 -2.66 -14.00
CA ALA A 215 6.13 -1.67 -14.82
C ALA A 215 6.96 -2.38 -15.91
N THR A 216 6.85 -1.91 -17.15
CA THR A 216 7.58 -2.43 -18.31
C THR A 216 8.33 -1.34 -19.07
N ASP A 217 7.91 -0.08 -18.96
CA ASP A 217 8.46 1.05 -19.71
C ASP A 217 8.66 2.30 -18.82
N SER A 218 9.13 2.12 -17.58
CA SER A 218 9.37 3.22 -16.65
C SER A 218 10.59 4.08 -16.98
N MET A 219 11.47 3.61 -17.87
CA MET A 219 12.70 4.31 -18.27
C MET A 219 12.49 5.24 -19.47
N ARG A 220 11.24 5.40 -19.93
CA ARG A 220 10.88 6.31 -21.02
C ARG A 220 11.24 7.75 -20.68
N ARG A 221 11.73 8.50 -21.66
CA ARG A 221 11.95 9.96 -21.52
C ARG A 221 10.62 10.65 -21.24
N VAL A 222 10.61 11.57 -20.27
CA VAL A 222 9.43 12.38 -19.93
C VAL A 222 8.87 13.11 -21.16
N SER A 223 9.74 13.65 -22.02
CA SER A 223 9.36 14.32 -23.26
C SER A 223 8.64 13.44 -24.28
N SER A 224 8.73 12.11 -24.15
CA SER A 224 8.05 11.16 -25.03
C SER A 224 6.67 10.75 -24.50
N LEU A 225 6.26 11.18 -23.30
CA LEU A 225 4.98 10.76 -22.72
C LEU A 225 3.77 11.28 -23.49
N SER A 226 3.87 12.41 -24.21
CA SER A 226 2.78 12.95 -25.05
C SER A 226 2.31 11.99 -26.15
N ASN A 227 3.16 11.02 -26.54
CA ASN A 227 2.82 10.01 -27.55
C ASN A 227 2.01 8.84 -26.98
N ILE A 228 1.79 8.79 -25.66
CA ILE A 228 1.03 7.74 -24.98
C ILE A 228 0.09 8.35 -23.95
N LYS A 229 -0.92 7.61 -23.51
CA LYS A 229 -1.87 8.09 -22.50
C LYS A 229 -1.41 7.72 -21.09
N ARG A 230 -0.19 8.08 -20.67
CA ARG A 230 0.32 7.80 -19.30
C ARG A 230 0.09 9.00 -18.37
N TYR A 231 -0.31 8.73 -17.12
CA TYR A 231 -0.57 9.78 -16.14
C TYR A 231 0.70 10.17 -15.37
N GLY A 232 1.07 11.45 -15.36
CA GLY A 232 2.19 11.94 -14.55
C GLY A 232 3.55 11.44 -15.03
N LEU A 233 4.35 10.89 -14.11
CA LEU A 233 5.72 10.43 -14.40
C LEU A 233 5.76 9.07 -15.11
N PRO A 234 6.87 8.73 -15.81
CA PRO A 234 7.01 7.46 -16.52
C PRO A 234 6.78 6.20 -15.70
N ASN A 235 7.00 6.26 -14.38
CA ASN A 235 6.77 5.15 -13.45
C ASN A 235 5.28 4.84 -13.21
N ASN A 236 4.32 5.65 -13.67
CA ASN A 236 2.89 5.44 -13.44
C ASN A 236 2.22 4.55 -14.50
N GLU A 237 2.86 3.43 -14.85
CA GLU A 237 2.27 2.43 -15.76
C GLU A 237 1.22 1.60 -15.02
N ARG A 238 -0.04 1.68 -15.48
CA ARG A 238 -1.20 1.18 -14.71
C ARG A 238 -2.02 0.14 -15.44
N HIS A 239 -1.66 -0.25 -16.66
CA HIS A 239 -2.50 -1.05 -17.54
C HIS A 239 -2.22 -2.57 -17.48
N ARG A 240 -1.40 -2.99 -16.50
CA ARG A 240 -0.92 -4.36 -16.32
C ARG A 240 -1.03 -4.75 -14.85
N LEU A 241 -1.94 -5.66 -14.53
CA LEU A 241 -2.16 -6.18 -13.19
C LEU A 241 -1.52 -7.57 -13.08
N GLN A 242 -0.64 -7.74 -12.12
CA GLN A 242 0.17 -8.95 -11.91
C GLN A 242 -0.10 -9.58 -10.55
N LEU A 243 0.18 -10.88 -10.46
CA LEU A 243 0.07 -11.68 -9.24
C LEU A 243 1.45 -12.25 -8.88
N HIS A 244 1.81 -12.15 -7.60
CA HIS A 244 2.97 -12.80 -7.02
C HIS A 244 2.57 -13.59 -5.78
N PHE A 245 3.41 -14.56 -5.41
CA PHE A 245 3.35 -15.24 -4.12
C PHE A 245 4.70 -15.14 -3.40
N SER A 246 4.69 -15.25 -2.07
CA SER A 246 5.89 -15.22 -1.23
C SER A 246 5.68 -16.02 0.05
N ARG A 247 6.72 -16.71 0.53
CA ARG A 247 6.69 -17.36 1.86
C ARG A 247 6.94 -16.37 3.00
N ASN A 248 7.75 -15.34 2.75
CA ASN A 248 8.22 -14.41 3.77
C ASN A 248 7.74 -12.96 3.57
N CYS A 249 6.91 -12.71 2.55
CA CYS A 249 6.41 -11.37 2.17
C CYS A 249 7.53 -10.36 1.81
N VAL A 250 8.73 -10.86 1.52
CA VAL A 250 9.90 -10.07 1.08
C VAL A 250 10.37 -10.56 -0.28
N ASP A 251 10.56 -11.87 -0.43
CA ASP A 251 10.99 -12.53 -1.66
C ASP A 251 9.78 -12.96 -2.49
N TRP A 252 9.51 -12.24 -3.56
CA TRP A 252 8.31 -12.42 -4.38
C TRP A 252 8.58 -13.23 -5.65
N CYS A 253 7.82 -14.31 -5.83
CA CYS A 253 7.81 -15.13 -7.03
C CYS A 253 6.65 -14.71 -7.95
N PHE A 254 6.92 -14.55 -9.25
CA PHE A 254 5.91 -14.18 -10.23
C PHE A 254 4.97 -15.35 -10.52
N ALA A 255 3.67 -15.16 -10.29
CA ALA A 255 2.65 -16.17 -10.54
C ALA A 255 2.00 -16.03 -11.93
N GLY A 256 1.84 -14.79 -12.41
CA GLY A 256 1.22 -14.52 -13.71
C GLY A 256 0.59 -13.13 -13.81
N MET A 257 0.04 -12.84 -14.98
CA MET A 257 -0.74 -11.62 -15.22
C MET A 257 -2.22 -11.88 -14.94
N VAL A 258 -2.85 -11.03 -14.12
CA VAL A 258 -4.30 -11.08 -13.83
C VAL A 258 -5.09 -10.41 -14.96
N ALA A 259 -4.62 -9.25 -15.42
CA ALA A 259 -5.24 -8.50 -16.50
C ALA A 259 -4.21 -7.61 -17.19
N CYS A 260 -4.25 -7.58 -18.52
CA CYS A 260 -3.38 -6.73 -19.33
C CYS A 260 -4.20 -6.02 -20.41
N SER A 261 -3.83 -4.76 -20.67
CA SER A 261 -4.20 -4.06 -21.89
C SER A 261 -2.93 -3.75 -22.71
N THR A 262 -3.07 -3.40 -23.98
CA THR A 262 -2.00 -2.77 -24.77
C THR A 262 -2.12 -1.24 -24.80
N ASN A 263 -3.24 -0.71 -24.31
CA ASN A 263 -3.54 0.71 -24.24
C ASN A 263 -3.36 1.22 -22.80
N GLU A 264 -2.44 2.17 -22.62
CA GLU A 264 -2.14 2.82 -21.33
C GLU A 264 -3.35 3.48 -20.67
N LEU A 265 -4.33 3.92 -21.46
CA LEU A 265 -5.57 4.46 -20.94
C LEU A 265 -6.37 3.42 -20.17
N TYR A 266 -6.31 2.16 -20.59
CA TYR A 266 -7.13 1.08 -20.04
C TYR A 266 -6.47 0.48 -18.81
N SER A 267 -6.27 1.33 -17.79
CA SER A 267 -5.64 0.96 -16.53
C SER A 267 -6.42 -0.14 -15.80
N ARG A 268 -5.71 -0.86 -14.92
CA ARG A 268 -6.17 -1.85 -13.95
C ARG A 268 -5.40 -1.57 -12.65
N ASN A 269 -5.91 -0.69 -11.80
CA ASN A 269 -5.15 -0.19 -10.64
C ASN A 269 -5.97 -0.29 -9.35
N TYR A 270 -5.32 0.01 -8.21
CA TYR A 270 -5.96 -0.01 -6.90
C TYR A 270 -6.62 -1.37 -6.53
N PRO A 271 -5.98 -2.53 -6.76
CA PRO A 271 -6.64 -3.83 -6.61
C PRO A 271 -7.01 -4.13 -5.15
N SER A 272 -8.18 -4.68 -4.88
CA SER A 272 -8.51 -5.35 -3.62
C SER A 272 -8.83 -6.79 -3.92
N ALA A 273 -8.56 -7.71 -2.99
CA ALA A 273 -8.76 -9.12 -3.25
C ALA A 273 -9.23 -9.89 -2.01
N VAL A 274 -9.84 -11.06 -2.25
CA VAL A 274 -10.30 -11.98 -1.21
C VAL A 274 -10.18 -13.42 -1.71
N ILE A 275 -9.82 -14.33 -0.82
CA ILE A 275 -9.81 -15.77 -1.09
C ILE A 275 -11.21 -16.32 -0.83
N LYS A 276 -11.77 -17.04 -1.80
CA LYS A 276 -13.06 -17.72 -1.66
C LYS A 276 -12.93 -19.17 -2.13
N GLY A 277 -12.86 -20.09 -1.18
CA GLY A 277 -12.59 -21.51 -1.47
C GLY A 277 -11.21 -21.67 -2.13
N ASP A 278 -11.21 -22.23 -3.34
CA ASP A 278 -9.99 -22.48 -4.12
C ASP A 278 -9.58 -21.32 -5.03
N ASP A 279 -10.40 -20.26 -5.08
CA ASP A 279 -10.23 -19.16 -6.03
C ASP A 279 -9.83 -17.86 -5.33
N LEU A 280 -9.05 -17.04 -6.05
CA LEU A 280 -8.72 -15.67 -5.65
C LEU A 280 -9.57 -14.69 -6.44
N HIS A 281 -10.44 -13.94 -5.75
CA HIS A 281 -11.28 -12.90 -6.33
C HIS A 281 -10.57 -11.55 -6.19
N ILE A 282 -10.49 -10.80 -7.29
CA ILE A 282 -9.79 -9.51 -7.35
C ILE A 282 -10.74 -8.48 -7.96
N VAL A 283 -10.96 -7.36 -7.28
CA VAL A 283 -11.62 -6.18 -7.85
C VAL A 283 -10.60 -5.07 -8.04
N CYS A 284 -10.67 -4.34 -9.13
CA CYS A 284 -9.77 -3.20 -9.35
C CYS A 284 -10.48 -2.05 -10.07
N ARG A 285 -9.95 -0.85 -9.85
CA ARG A 285 -10.37 0.34 -10.61
C ARG A 285 -9.82 0.21 -12.02
N SER A 286 -10.71 0.37 -12.98
CA SER A 286 -10.43 0.07 -14.37
C SER A 286 -10.91 1.18 -15.29
N ALA A 287 -10.29 1.30 -16.45
CA ALA A 287 -10.64 2.29 -17.45
C ALA A 287 -10.86 1.66 -18.83
N ASP A 288 -11.68 2.34 -19.61
CA ASP A 288 -11.89 2.17 -21.06
C ASP A 288 -11.64 3.53 -21.79
N GLU A 289 -12.08 3.64 -23.04
CA GLU A 289 -11.94 4.83 -23.88
C GLU A 289 -12.66 6.07 -23.36
N HIS A 290 -13.64 5.90 -22.46
CA HIS A 290 -14.43 6.99 -21.88
C HIS A 290 -13.86 7.50 -20.55
N ALA A 291 -12.80 6.86 -20.03
CA ALA A 291 -12.13 7.34 -18.83
C ALA A 291 -11.46 8.70 -19.06
N LEU A 292 -11.48 9.57 -18.04
CA LEU A 292 -10.82 10.86 -18.08
C LEU A 292 -9.30 10.71 -18.34
N ASN A 293 -8.67 9.76 -17.64
CA ASN A 293 -7.28 9.34 -17.83
C ASN A 293 -7.00 8.04 -17.03
N PRO A 294 -5.81 7.42 -17.11
CA PRO A 294 -5.51 6.16 -16.42
C PRO A 294 -5.52 6.22 -14.88
N GLN A 295 -5.52 7.41 -14.28
CA GLN A 295 -5.62 7.61 -12.83
C GLN A 295 -7.07 7.80 -12.37
N TYR A 296 -7.87 8.50 -13.19
CA TYR A 296 -9.28 8.80 -12.93
C TYR A 296 -10.17 7.91 -13.80
N ASN A 297 -10.35 6.71 -13.29
CA ASN A 297 -11.04 5.58 -13.89
C ASN A 297 -12.56 5.70 -13.83
N ASN A 298 -13.27 4.98 -14.70
CA ASN A 298 -14.73 5.04 -14.86
C ASN A 298 -15.45 3.70 -14.61
N MET A 299 -14.73 2.63 -14.25
CA MET A 299 -15.32 1.34 -13.95
C MET A 299 -14.60 0.61 -12.81
N ILE A 300 -15.26 -0.40 -12.25
CA ILE A 300 -14.66 -1.42 -11.38
C ILE A 300 -14.80 -2.75 -12.12
N THR A 301 -13.70 -3.48 -12.30
CA THR A 301 -13.72 -4.82 -12.89
C THR A 301 -13.48 -5.88 -11.83
N HIS A 302 -14.10 -7.05 -12.00
CA HIS A 302 -13.92 -8.22 -11.16
C HIS A 302 -13.20 -9.32 -11.97
N HIS A 303 -12.16 -9.88 -11.37
CA HIS A 303 -11.32 -10.94 -11.92
C HIS A 303 -11.32 -12.13 -10.96
N ILE A 304 -11.25 -13.34 -11.51
CA ILE A 304 -11.14 -14.58 -10.74
C ILE A 304 -9.91 -15.30 -11.24
N VAL A 305 -9.00 -15.63 -10.32
CA VAL A 305 -7.88 -16.54 -10.59
C VAL A 305 -8.26 -17.89 -9.97
N SER A 306 -8.74 -18.80 -10.82
CA SER A 306 -9.21 -20.09 -10.35
C SER A 306 -8.06 -20.99 -9.91
N ASN A 307 -8.24 -21.73 -8.82
CA ASN A 307 -7.23 -22.63 -8.26
C ASN A 307 -5.85 -21.97 -8.08
N PHE A 308 -5.82 -20.69 -7.64
CA PHE A 308 -4.62 -19.85 -7.63
C PHE A 308 -3.42 -20.49 -6.90
N ARG A 309 -3.68 -21.35 -5.90
CA ARG A 309 -2.64 -22.08 -5.15
C ARG A 309 -1.81 -23.03 -6.02
N GLN A 310 -2.33 -23.50 -7.16
CA GLN A 310 -1.57 -24.33 -8.11
C GLN A 310 -0.48 -23.54 -8.85
N LEU A 311 -0.46 -22.21 -8.72
CA LEU A 311 0.59 -21.36 -9.29
C LEU A 311 1.88 -21.35 -8.45
N ILE A 312 1.86 -21.91 -7.25
CA ILE A 312 3.06 -22.06 -6.40
C ILE A 312 3.96 -23.15 -7.01
N TYR A 313 5.25 -22.85 -7.17
CA TYR A 313 6.28 -23.75 -7.71
C TYR A 313 7.53 -23.77 -6.85
#